data_AF-A0A368XPR9-F1
#
_entry.id   AF-A0A368XPR9-F1
#
_cell.length_a   1.000
_cell.length_b   1.000
_cell.length_c   1.000
_cell.angle_alpha   90.00
_cell.angle_beta   90.00
_cell.angle_gamma   90.00
#
_symmetry.space_group_name_H-M   'P 1'
#
loop_
_entity.id
_entity.type
_entity.pdbx_description
1 polymer ?
#
loop_
_entity_poly.entity_id
_entity_poly.type
_entity_poly.pdbx_seq_one_letter_code
_entity_poly.pdbx_strand_id
1 'polypeptide(L)'
;MPELVERALLILDAFLRECCDRKWTIQIPAANDRNKNSVEVDGIPILFSVIEQRRQEKIKSQNSWSEWDYTYHSTGILRFQYSSSTSIWHEIKDRKQSGLEDQINEIIHAIESEVERVKKAEKARQENERLSRLRDKLSRLIEKVLAHNQACDERLDHYLAEFKRAQRIRQLVDAFRRNILPEDLQSQHENWLKWLGTKADEHDPTTNLCALDFTVPLDIKSRVKEMIAEDPEQYGVLQELDLDTSIENTLRWLASTRVNHHW
;
A
#
# COMPACT_ATOMS: atom_id res chain seq x y z
N MET A 1 -20.09 -48.79 1.53
CA MET A 1 -21.38 -48.11 1.30
C MET A 1 -21.50 -47.73 -0.17
N PRO A 2 -21.98 -48.64 -1.04
CA PRO A 2 -22.24 -48.36 -2.44
C PRO A 2 -23.30 -47.26 -2.65
N GLU A 3 -24.32 -47.24 -1.79
CA GLU A 3 -25.47 -46.31 -1.88
C GLU A 3 -25.07 -44.82 -1.82
N LEU A 4 -24.09 -44.43 -1.00
CA LEU A 4 -23.63 -43.03 -0.93
C LEU A 4 -22.83 -42.63 -2.16
N VAL A 5 -22.11 -43.57 -2.77
CA VAL A 5 -21.35 -43.32 -4.00
C VAL A 5 -22.33 -43.15 -5.15
N GLU A 6 -23.34 -44.02 -5.26
CA GLU A 6 -24.43 -43.90 -6.23
C GLU A 6 -25.14 -42.55 -6.08
N ARG A 7 -25.48 -42.18 -4.84
CA ARG A 7 -26.13 -40.91 -4.54
C ARG A 7 -25.26 -39.71 -4.92
N ALA A 8 -23.96 -39.71 -4.58
CA ALA A 8 -23.04 -38.67 -5.00
C ALA A 8 -22.90 -38.57 -6.54
N LEU A 9 -22.95 -39.71 -7.25
CA LEU A 9 -22.95 -39.74 -8.70
C LEU A 9 -24.23 -39.18 -9.31
N LEU A 10 -25.39 -39.39 -8.67
CA LEU A 10 -26.67 -38.80 -9.10
C LEU A 10 -26.67 -37.28 -8.91
N ILE A 11 -26.20 -36.78 -7.77
CA ILE A 11 -26.00 -35.33 -7.54
C ILE A 11 -25.09 -34.75 -8.63
N LEU A 12 -23.97 -35.44 -8.89
CA LEU A 12 -23.00 -34.99 -9.88
C LEU A 12 -23.63 -34.97 -11.27
N ASP A 13 -24.31 -36.03 -11.70
CA ASP A 13 -25.00 -36.11 -12.99
C ASP A 13 -26.07 -35.01 -13.14
N ALA A 14 -26.91 -34.78 -12.13
CA ALA A 14 -27.91 -33.71 -12.14
C ALA A 14 -27.25 -32.32 -12.27
N PHE A 15 -26.19 -32.07 -11.49
CA PHE A 15 -25.41 -30.82 -11.58
C PHE A 15 -24.76 -30.64 -12.97
N LEU A 16 -24.17 -31.70 -13.52
CA LEU A 16 -23.53 -31.67 -14.83
C LEU A 16 -24.53 -31.38 -15.95
N ARG A 17 -25.75 -31.92 -15.88
CA ARG A 17 -26.82 -31.60 -16.84
C ARG A 17 -27.20 -30.12 -16.79
N GLU A 18 -27.39 -29.58 -15.59
CA GLU A 18 -27.70 -28.15 -15.42
C GLU A 18 -26.56 -27.25 -15.94
N CYS A 19 -25.30 -27.65 -15.77
CA CYS A 19 -24.15 -26.95 -16.34
C CYS A 19 -24.14 -27.03 -17.88
N CYS A 20 -24.44 -28.20 -18.45
CA CYS A 20 -24.56 -28.40 -19.89
C CYS A 20 -25.68 -27.54 -20.50
N ASP A 21 -26.84 -27.47 -19.85
CA ASP A 21 -27.98 -26.66 -20.29
C ASP A 21 -27.63 -25.16 -20.30
N ARG A 22 -26.80 -24.72 -19.35
CA ARG A 22 -26.24 -23.36 -19.28
C ARG A 22 -25.01 -23.14 -20.16
N LYS A 23 -24.54 -24.18 -20.86
CA LYS A 23 -23.34 -24.16 -21.71
C LYS A 23 -22.06 -23.76 -20.96
N TRP A 24 -21.97 -24.14 -19.68
CA TRP A 24 -20.75 -23.96 -18.90
C TRP A 24 -19.72 -25.02 -19.25
N THR A 25 -18.45 -24.64 -19.27
CA THR A 25 -17.34 -25.58 -19.57
C THR A 25 -17.01 -26.35 -18.30
N ILE A 26 -16.94 -27.67 -18.38
CA ILE A 26 -16.70 -28.54 -17.22
C ILE A 26 -15.43 -29.36 -17.45
N GLN A 27 -14.62 -29.53 -16.41
CA GLN A 27 -13.46 -30.41 -16.40
C GLN A 27 -13.52 -31.37 -15.22
N ILE A 28 -13.45 -32.66 -15.51
CA ILE A 28 -13.44 -33.75 -14.53
C ILE A 28 -12.29 -34.71 -14.90
N PRO A 29 -11.19 -34.74 -14.12
CA PRO A 29 -10.86 -33.83 -13.03
C PRO A 29 -10.47 -32.43 -13.54
N ALA A 30 -10.37 -31.45 -12.64
CA ALA A 30 -9.88 -30.11 -12.96
C ALA A 30 -8.42 -30.14 -13.43
N ALA A 31 -8.06 -29.27 -14.36
CA ALA A 31 -6.69 -29.18 -14.88
C ALA A 31 -5.65 -28.82 -13.80
N ASN A 32 -6.05 -28.01 -12.80
CA ASN A 32 -5.18 -27.50 -11.74
C ASN A 32 -5.24 -28.31 -10.43
N ASP A 33 -6.24 -29.17 -10.24
CA ASP A 33 -6.37 -30.04 -9.06
C ASP A 33 -7.05 -31.36 -9.44
N ARG A 34 -6.27 -32.44 -9.49
CA ARG A 34 -6.74 -33.78 -9.87
C ARG A 34 -7.74 -34.39 -8.87
N ASN A 35 -7.82 -33.86 -7.65
CA ASN A 35 -8.74 -34.34 -6.62
C ASN A 35 -10.09 -33.61 -6.64
N LYS A 36 -10.26 -32.65 -7.54
CA LYS A 36 -11.44 -31.79 -7.66
C LYS A 36 -11.94 -31.78 -9.10
N ASN A 37 -13.16 -31.32 -9.26
CA ASN A 37 -13.74 -30.98 -10.55
C ASN A 37 -13.73 -29.46 -10.71
N SER A 38 -13.91 -28.97 -11.93
CA SER A 38 -14.07 -27.54 -12.15
C SER A 38 -15.17 -27.24 -13.16
N VAL A 39 -15.83 -26.12 -12.95
CA VAL A 39 -16.77 -25.52 -13.90
C VAL A 39 -16.33 -24.08 -14.17
N GLU A 40 -16.32 -23.69 -15.43
CA GLU A 40 -15.97 -22.35 -15.86
C GLU A 40 -17.23 -21.57 -16.22
N VAL A 41 -17.41 -20.44 -15.55
CA VAL A 41 -18.55 -19.54 -15.72
C VAL A 41 -18.01 -18.14 -15.94
N ASP A 42 -18.34 -17.52 -17.07
CA ASP A 42 -17.83 -16.20 -17.47
C ASP A 42 -16.30 -16.05 -17.39
N GLY A 43 -15.57 -17.11 -17.77
CA GLY A 43 -14.10 -17.13 -17.72
C GLY A 43 -13.51 -17.34 -16.32
N ILE A 44 -14.35 -17.57 -15.30
CA ILE A 44 -13.92 -17.78 -13.92
C ILE A 44 -14.05 -19.27 -13.58
N PRO A 45 -12.93 -19.96 -13.26
CA PRO A 45 -12.97 -21.37 -12.86
C PRO A 45 -13.39 -21.50 -11.40
N ILE A 46 -14.46 -22.25 -11.16
CA ILE A 46 -14.91 -22.67 -9.84
C ILE A 46 -14.58 -24.14 -9.64
N LEU A 47 -13.75 -24.43 -8.64
CA LEU A 47 -13.46 -25.79 -8.22
C LEU A 47 -14.62 -26.31 -7.37
N PHE A 48 -14.99 -27.57 -7.55
CA PHE A 48 -16.02 -28.20 -6.75
C PHE A 48 -15.76 -29.69 -6.49
N SER A 49 -16.42 -30.22 -5.46
CA SER A 49 -16.42 -31.65 -5.15
C SER A 49 -17.64 -32.03 -4.33
N VAL A 50 -18.21 -33.20 -4.60
CA VAL A 50 -19.22 -33.83 -3.73
C VAL A 50 -18.50 -34.79 -2.81
N ILE A 51 -18.56 -34.55 -1.50
CA ILE A 51 -17.90 -35.40 -0.51
C ILE A 51 -18.84 -35.71 0.65
N GLU A 52 -18.58 -36.84 1.31
CA GLU A 52 -19.27 -37.17 2.55
C GLU A 52 -18.69 -36.37 3.72
N GLN A 53 -19.57 -35.88 4.60
CA GLN A 53 -19.17 -35.45 5.92
C GLN A 53 -18.75 -36.70 6.72
N ARG A 54 -17.55 -36.66 7.31
CA ARG A 54 -17.05 -37.74 8.16
C ARG A 54 -16.92 -37.24 9.59
N ARG A 55 -17.38 -38.05 10.54
CA ARG A 55 -17.14 -37.80 11.96
C ARG A 55 -15.76 -38.33 12.31
N GLN A 56 -14.93 -37.47 12.87
CA GLN A 56 -13.61 -37.84 13.34
C GLN A 56 -13.68 -38.23 14.82
N GLU A 57 -13.15 -39.40 15.15
CA GLU A 57 -12.97 -39.87 16.52
C GLU A 57 -11.47 -39.91 16.83
N LYS A 58 -11.08 -39.33 17.96
CA LYS A 58 -9.70 -39.25 18.41
C LYS A 58 -9.43 -40.40 19.37
N ILE A 59 -8.57 -41.31 18.98
CA ILE A 59 -8.23 -42.52 19.74
C ILE A 59 -6.79 -42.36 20.24
N LYS A 60 -6.53 -42.69 21.51
CA LYS A 60 -5.16 -42.62 22.05
C LYS A 60 -4.33 -43.72 21.36
N SER A 61 -3.18 -43.34 20.79
CA SER A 61 -2.36 -44.31 20.09
C SER A 61 -1.83 -45.38 21.04
N GLN A 62 -1.82 -46.64 20.61
CA GLN A 62 -1.26 -47.73 21.39
C GLN A 62 0.27 -47.70 21.42
N ASN A 63 0.91 -47.04 20.44
CA ASN A 63 2.35 -47.06 20.24
C ASN A 63 3.08 -45.84 20.82
N SER A 64 2.36 -44.81 21.26
CA SER A 64 2.96 -43.60 21.79
C SER A 64 2.02 -42.90 22.78
N TRP A 65 2.57 -42.44 23.91
CA TRP A 65 1.80 -41.74 24.95
C TRP A 65 1.37 -40.33 24.55
N SER A 66 2.05 -39.72 23.57
CA SER A 66 1.80 -38.36 23.09
C SER A 66 1.03 -38.29 21.77
N GLU A 67 0.85 -39.44 21.10
CA GLU A 67 0.21 -39.49 19.79
C GLU A 67 -1.25 -39.96 19.88
N TRP A 68 -2.03 -39.48 18.92
CA TRP A 68 -3.44 -39.79 18.81
C TRP A 68 -3.70 -40.28 17.39
N ASP A 69 -4.35 -41.43 17.31
CA ASP A 69 -4.87 -41.98 16.07
C ASP A 69 -6.26 -41.39 15.79
N TYR A 70 -6.66 -41.38 14.52
CA TYR A 70 -7.94 -40.84 14.11
C TYR A 70 -8.74 -41.88 13.31
N THR A 71 -9.92 -42.19 13.80
CA THR A 71 -10.88 -43.05 13.11
C THR A 71 -11.97 -42.18 12.49
N TYR A 72 -12.29 -42.44 11.23
CA TYR A 72 -13.30 -41.70 10.48
C TYR A 72 -14.55 -42.57 10.34
N HIS A 73 -15.67 -42.03 10.82
CA HIS A 73 -16.98 -42.66 10.73
C HIS A 73 -17.81 -41.98 9.65
N SER A 74 -18.42 -42.80 8.81
CA SER A 74 -19.43 -42.36 7.84
C SER A 74 -20.61 -41.74 8.58
N THR A 75 -21.13 -40.62 8.06
CA THR A 75 -22.32 -39.95 8.62
C THR A 75 -23.52 -40.04 7.69
N GLY A 76 -23.32 -40.43 6.43
CA GLY A 76 -24.37 -40.46 5.41
C GLY A 76 -24.78 -39.09 4.88
N ILE A 77 -24.18 -38.01 5.38
CA ILE A 77 -24.48 -36.63 4.99
C ILE A 77 -23.53 -36.23 3.87
N LEU A 78 -24.06 -35.92 2.68
CA LEU A 78 -23.28 -35.39 1.58
C LEU A 78 -23.17 -33.86 1.65
N ARG A 79 -22.05 -33.33 1.17
CA ARG A 79 -21.82 -31.90 0.96
C ARG A 79 -21.23 -31.63 -0.42
N PHE A 80 -21.77 -30.61 -1.08
CA PHE A 80 -21.21 -30.00 -2.26
C PHE A 80 -20.30 -28.86 -1.83
N GLN A 81 -19.00 -29.03 -1.99
CA GLN A 81 -18.01 -28.00 -1.69
C GLN A 81 -17.62 -27.27 -2.97
N TYR A 82 -17.49 -25.95 -2.92
CA TYR A 82 -17.04 -25.14 -4.04
C TYR A 82 -16.17 -23.96 -3.61
N SER A 83 -15.31 -23.49 -4.50
CA SER A 83 -14.46 -22.32 -4.29
C SER A 83 -13.91 -21.80 -5.62
N SER A 84 -13.71 -20.49 -5.71
CA SER A 84 -12.75 -19.92 -6.67
C SER A 84 -11.31 -20.04 -6.12
N SER A 85 -10.32 -19.80 -6.97
CA SER A 85 -8.89 -19.82 -6.58
C SER A 85 -8.51 -18.77 -5.53
N THR A 86 -9.33 -17.75 -5.34
CA THR A 86 -9.05 -16.60 -4.44
C THR A 86 -9.93 -16.59 -3.20
N SER A 87 -10.84 -17.56 -3.07
CA SER A 87 -11.82 -17.61 -1.98
C SER A 87 -11.59 -18.72 -0.97
N ILE A 88 -12.23 -18.56 0.18
CA ILE A 88 -12.45 -19.65 1.15
C ILE A 88 -13.41 -20.67 0.52
N TRP A 89 -13.29 -21.94 0.90
CA TRP A 89 -14.23 -22.98 0.49
C TRP A 89 -15.60 -22.79 1.12
N HIS A 90 -16.63 -22.87 0.29
CA HIS A 90 -18.03 -22.84 0.67
C HIS A 90 -18.61 -24.25 0.56
N GLU A 91 -19.66 -24.53 1.32
CA GLU A 91 -20.33 -25.83 1.25
C GLU A 91 -21.85 -25.70 1.36
N ILE A 92 -22.56 -26.53 0.59
CA ILE A 92 -23.98 -26.81 0.72
C ILE A 92 -24.07 -28.28 1.15
N LYS A 93 -24.88 -28.60 2.16
CA LYS A 93 -24.97 -29.95 2.73
C LYS A 93 -26.40 -30.45 2.80
N ASP A 94 -26.55 -31.77 2.92
CA ASP A 94 -27.84 -32.38 3.22
C ASP A 94 -28.49 -31.72 4.45
N ARG A 95 -29.80 -31.46 4.35
CA ARG A 95 -30.61 -30.94 5.45
C ARG A 95 -31.50 -32.07 5.98
N LYS A 96 -32.03 -31.91 7.20
CA LYS A 96 -32.95 -32.90 7.80
C LYS A 96 -34.20 -33.17 6.97
N GLN A 97 -34.62 -32.22 6.14
CA GLN A 97 -35.88 -32.26 5.38
C GLN A 97 -35.69 -32.25 3.86
N SER A 98 -34.46 -32.07 3.35
CA SER A 98 -34.17 -32.00 1.91
C SER A 98 -32.75 -32.52 1.64
N GLY A 99 -32.63 -33.40 0.65
CA GLY A 99 -31.33 -33.89 0.20
C GLY A 99 -30.60 -32.85 -0.66
N LEU A 100 -29.33 -33.08 -0.97
CA LEU A 100 -28.61 -32.32 -1.99
C LEU A 100 -29.23 -32.45 -3.38
N GLU A 101 -29.87 -33.59 -3.69
CA GLU A 101 -30.59 -33.82 -4.96
C GLU A 101 -31.66 -32.75 -5.20
N ASP A 102 -32.35 -32.33 -4.13
CA ASP A 102 -33.42 -31.33 -4.19
C ASP A 102 -32.87 -29.90 -4.22
N GLN A 103 -31.56 -29.73 -3.99
CA GLN A 103 -30.85 -28.46 -3.85
C GLN A 103 -29.97 -28.14 -5.07
N ILE A 104 -30.14 -28.83 -6.20
CA ILE A 104 -29.33 -28.57 -7.41
C ILE A 104 -29.46 -27.10 -7.86
N ASN A 105 -30.67 -26.52 -7.84
CA ASN A 105 -30.86 -25.10 -8.16
C ASN A 105 -30.15 -24.18 -7.17
N GLU A 106 -30.10 -24.54 -5.88
CA GLU A 106 -29.36 -23.80 -4.86
C GLU A 106 -27.85 -23.87 -5.13
N ILE A 107 -27.34 -25.04 -5.54
CA ILE A 107 -25.94 -25.22 -5.94
C ILE A 107 -25.59 -24.35 -7.14
N ILE A 108 -26.42 -24.36 -8.19
CA ILE A 108 -26.20 -23.52 -9.37
C ILE A 108 -26.17 -22.03 -9.00
N HIS A 109 -27.15 -21.57 -8.22
CA HIS A 109 -27.21 -20.17 -7.79
C HIS A 109 -26.00 -19.78 -6.92
N ALA A 110 -25.49 -20.72 -6.11
CA ALA A 110 -24.31 -20.52 -5.31
C ALA A 110 -23.04 -20.38 -6.16
N ILE A 111 -22.91 -21.14 -7.25
CA ILE A 111 -21.82 -20.98 -8.24
C ILE A 111 -21.89 -19.62 -8.92
N GLU A 112 -23.08 -19.18 -9.36
CA GLU A 112 -23.26 -17.84 -9.96
C GLU A 112 -22.91 -16.72 -8.96
N SER A 113 -23.35 -16.86 -7.70
CA SER A 113 -23.05 -15.92 -6.63
C SER A 113 -21.55 -15.83 -6.34
N GLU A 114 -20.85 -16.97 -6.40
CA GLU A 114 -19.40 -17.04 -6.25
C GLU A 114 -18.69 -16.26 -7.38
N VAL A 115 -19.14 -16.45 -8.61
CA VAL A 115 -18.61 -15.77 -9.80
C VAL A 115 -18.78 -14.26 -9.67
N GLU A 116 -19.97 -13.79 -9.28
CA GLU A 116 -20.23 -12.36 -9.08
C GLU A 116 -19.39 -11.78 -7.93
N ARG A 117 -19.15 -12.55 -6.87
CA ARG A 117 -18.25 -12.14 -5.80
C ARG A 117 -16.82 -11.96 -6.30
N VAL A 118 -16.31 -12.89 -7.11
CA VAL A 118 -14.97 -12.81 -7.70
C VAL A 118 -14.86 -11.58 -8.60
N LYS A 119 -15.83 -11.34 -9.49
CA LYS A 119 -15.87 -10.15 -10.35
C LYS A 119 -15.85 -8.85 -9.54
N LYS A 120 -16.65 -8.78 -8.47
CA LYS A 120 -16.69 -7.61 -7.58
C LYS A 120 -15.37 -7.39 -6.85
N ALA A 121 -14.75 -8.46 -6.36
CA ALA A 121 -13.46 -8.41 -5.67
C ALA A 121 -12.36 -7.93 -6.62
N GLU A 122 -12.32 -8.44 -7.85
CA GLU A 122 -11.35 -8.03 -8.86
C GLU A 122 -11.53 -6.56 -9.25
N LYS A 123 -12.78 -6.10 -9.47
CA LYS A 123 -13.07 -4.69 -9.74
C LYS A 123 -12.63 -3.78 -8.58
N ALA A 124 -12.91 -4.18 -7.34
CA ALA A 124 -12.49 -3.43 -6.16
C ALA A 124 -10.96 -3.39 -6.01
N ARG A 125 -10.28 -4.49 -6.32
CA ARG A 125 -8.82 -4.56 -6.34
C ARG A 125 -8.24 -3.61 -7.39
N GLN A 126 -8.73 -3.65 -8.62
CA GLN A 126 -8.28 -2.77 -9.70
C GLN A 126 -8.48 -1.29 -9.34
N GLU A 127 -9.63 -0.95 -8.76
CA GLU A 127 -9.90 0.43 -8.31
C GLU A 127 -8.96 0.85 -7.18
N ASN A 128 -8.71 -0.03 -6.20
CA ASN A 128 -7.76 0.24 -5.12
C ASN A 128 -6.33 0.42 -5.64
N GLU A 129 -5.88 -0.42 -6.57
CA GLU A 129 -4.57 -0.30 -7.21
C GLU A 129 -4.45 1.02 -8.00
N ARG A 130 -5.52 1.40 -8.72
CA ARG A 130 -5.61 2.67 -9.44
C ARG A 130 -5.51 3.87 -8.50
N LEU A 131 -6.32 3.89 -7.43
CA LEU A 131 -6.29 4.95 -6.42
C LEU A 131 -4.95 5.02 -5.69
N SER A 132 -4.32 3.89 -5.39
CA SER A 132 -2.97 3.84 -4.81
C SER A 132 -1.96 4.53 -5.72
N ARG A 133 -1.97 4.22 -7.03
CA ARG A 133 -1.06 4.85 -8.00
C ARG A 133 -1.27 6.36 -8.10
N LEU A 134 -2.53 6.84 -8.02
CA LEU A 134 -2.82 8.27 -8.02
C LEU A 134 -2.30 8.95 -6.75
N ARG A 135 -2.49 8.33 -5.58
CA ARG A 135 -1.95 8.83 -4.31
C ARG A 135 -0.43 8.88 -4.30
N ASP A 136 0.24 7.86 -4.82
CA ASP A 136 1.70 7.83 -4.92
C ASP A 136 2.22 8.94 -5.83
N LYS A 137 1.57 9.15 -6.99
CA LYS A 137 1.89 10.26 -7.89
C LYS A 137 1.74 11.62 -7.19
N LEU A 138 0.63 11.82 -6.47
CA LEU A 138 0.40 13.06 -5.71
C LEU A 138 1.44 13.25 -4.61
N SER A 139 1.79 12.20 -3.86
CA SER A 139 2.83 12.26 -2.81
C SER A 139 4.17 12.74 -3.36
N ARG A 140 4.58 12.24 -4.53
CA ARG A 140 5.82 12.67 -5.19
C ARG A 140 5.82 14.15 -5.56
N LEU A 141 4.67 14.72 -5.97
CA LEU A 141 4.57 16.15 -6.23
C LEU A 141 4.71 16.96 -4.95
N ILE A 142 4.02 16.53 -3.88
CA ILE A 142 4.10 17.17 -2.57
C ILE A 142 5.53 17.12 -2.01
N GLU A 143 6.20 15.98 -2.11
CA GLU A 143 7.59 15.80 -1.69
C GLU A 143 8.56 16.72 -2.42
N LYS A 144 8.37 16.95 -3.73
CA LYS A 144 9.18 17.93 -4.49
C LYS A 144 9.03 19.33 -3.92
N VAL A 145 7.81 19.77 -3.61
CA VAL A 145 7.58 21.10 -3.04
C VAL A 145 8.13 21.19 -1.61
N LEU A 146 7.96 20.14 -0.81
CA LEU A 146 8.55 20.06 0.54
C LEU A 146 10.08 20.13 0.51
N ALA A 147 10.73 19.43 -0.42
CA ALA A 147 12.17 19.47 -0.60
C ALA A 147 12.66 20.87 -1.01
N HIS A 148 11.92 21.55 -1.90
CA HIS A 148 12.19 22.94 -2.26
C HIS A 148 12.10 23.86 -1.03
N ASN A 149 11.03 23.74 -0.25
CA ASN A 149 10.84 24.55 0.96
C ASN A 149 11.95 24.30 1.99
N GLN A 150 12.32 23.03 2.21
CA GLN A 150 13.42 22.67 3.08
C GLN A 150 14.75 23.28 2.63
N ALA A 151 15.04 23.28 1.33
CA ALA A 151 16.24 23.92 0.78
C ALA A 151 16.23 25.45 0.95
N CYS A 152 15.05 26.09 1.03
CA CYS A 152 14.93 27.51 1.38
C CYS A 152 15.32 27.74 2.85
N ASP A 153 14.82 26.92 3.76
CA ASP A 153 15.12 27.01 5.19
C ASP A 153 16.62 26.78 5.47
N GLU A 154 17.21 25.74 4.87
CA GLU A 154 18.63 25.42 5.00
C GLU A 154 19.54 26.57 4.50
N ARG A 155 19.15 27.25 3.42
CA ARG A 155 19.87 28.43 2.92
C ARG A 155 19.74 29.62 3.85
N LEU A 156 18.55 29.87 4.40
CA LEU A 156 18.35 30.93 5.38
C LEU A 156 19.24 30.71 6.61
N ASP A 157 19.24 29.49 7.14
CA ASP A 157 20.08 29.11 8.28
C ASP A 157 21.57 29.30 7.97
N HIS A 158 22.00 28.91 6.77
CA HIS A 158 23.36 29.14 6.30
C HIS A 158 23.72 30.65 6.26
N TYR A 159 22.87 31.49 5.67
CA TYR A 159 23.09 32.93 5.60
C TYR A 159 23.13 33.59 6.98
N LEU A 160 22.25 33.17 7.90
CA LEU A 160 22.26 33.64 9.28
C LEU A 160 23.55 33.25 10.01
N ALA A 161 24.05 32.02 9.81
CA ALA A 161 25.28 31.54 10.42
C ALA A 161 26.50 32.34 9.92
N GLU A 162 26.61 32.55 8.62
CA GLU A 162 27.70 33.32 7.99
C GLU A 162 27.65 34.79 8.42
N PHE A 163 26.48 35.43 8.42
CA PHE A 163 26.31 36.79 8.92
C PHE A 163 26.73 36.93 10.39
N LYS A 164 26.31 35.99 11.25
CA LYS A 164 26.69 35.97 12.67
C LYS A 164 28.20 35.80 12.85
N ARG A 165 28.84 35.01 12.01
CA ARG A 165 30.29 34.83 12.00
C ARG A 165 31.01 36.13 11.62
N ALA A 166 30.57 36.80 10.56
CA ALA A 166 31.09 38.10 10.17
C ALA A 166 30.96 39.15 11.29
N GLN A 167 29.79 39.23 11.93
CA GLN A 167 29.56 40.14 13.06
C GLN A 167 30.51 39.86 14.23
N ARG A 168 30.74 38.59 14.60
CA ARG A 168 31.68 38.23 15.66
C ARG A 168 33.11 38.67 15.34
N ILE A 169 33.54 38.52 14.09
CA ILE A 169 34.88 38.98 13.67
C ILE A 169 34.96 40.51 13.76
N ARG A 170 33.95 41.24 13.28
CA ARG A 170 33.91 42.71 13.39
C ARG A 170 33.94 43.19 14.84
N GLN A 171 33.15 42.57 15.71
CA GLN A 171 33.16 42.87 17.14
C GLN A 171 34.53 42.64 17.78
N LEU A 172 35.24 41.58 17.38
CA LEU A 172 36.60 41.30 17.83
C LEU A 172 37.57 42.39 17.36
N VAL A 173 37.52 42.78 16.09
CA VAL A 173 38.33 43.89 15.53
C VAL A 173 38.07 45.18 16.30
N ASP A 174 36.81 45.52 16.57
CA ASP A 174 36.44 46.72 17.31
C ASP A 174 36.86 46.66 18.78
N ALA A 175 36.86 45.49 19.40
CA ALA A 175 37.38 45.31 20.76
C ALA A 175 38.90 45.54 20.80
N PHE A 176 39.67 44.98 19.85
CA PHE A 176 41.11 45.23 19.76
C PHE A 176 41.43 46.71 19.51
N ARG A 177 40.72 47.37 18.59
CA ARG A 177 40.91 48.80 18.31
C ARG A 177 40.66 49.69 19.52
N ARG A 178 39.73 49.32 20.40
CA ARG A 178 39.43 50.09 21.63
C ARG A 178 40.45 49.87 22.75
N ASN A 179 41.12 48.72 22.76
CA ASN A 179 42.02 48.34 23.85
C ASN A 179 43.50 48.56 23.54
N ILE A 180 43.88 48.80 22.29
CA ILE A 180 45.27 49.11 21.91
C ILE A 180 45.49 50.63 22.04
N LEU A 181 46.53 51.03 22.78
CA LEU A 181 46.95 52.43 22.86
C LEU A 181 47.57 52.87 21.52
N PRO A 182 47.33 54.11 21.04
CA PRO A 182 47.86 54.59 19.76
C PRO A 182 49.39 54.48 19.63
N GLU A 183 50.11 54.54 20.74
CA GLU A 183 51.57 54.46 20.82
C GLU A 183 52.11 53.02 20.65
N ASP A 184 51.26 52.00 20.86
CA ASP A 184 51.59 50.57 20.73
C ASP A 184 51.16 49.97 19.37
N LEU A 185 50.55 50.78 18.52
CA LEU A 185 50.00 50.36 17.24
C LEU A 185 51.12 50.22 16.19
N GLN A 186 51.81 49.09 16.25
CA GLN A 186 52.80 48.70 15.23
C GLN A 186 52.10 48.37 13.91
N SER A 187 52.78 48.61 12.78
CA SER A 187 52.28 48.34 11.43
C SER A 187 51.81 46.89 11.21
N GLN A 188 52.40 45.93 11.94
CA GLN A 188 51.97 44.53 11.91
C GLN A 188 50.57 44.33 12.50
N HIS A 189 50.21 45.04 13.58
CA HIS A 189 48.89 44.96 14.20
C HIS A 189 47.80 45.55 13.30
N GLU A 190 48.08 46.67 12.64
CA GLU A 190 47.14 47.27 11.68
C GLU A 190 46.87 46.35 10.48
N ASN A 191 47.93 45.75 9.92
CA ASN A 191 47.81 44.81 8.82
C ASN A 191 46.99 43.58 9.21
N TRP A 192 47.18 43.08 10.43
CA TRP A 192 46.39 41.95 10.95
C TRP A 192 44.91 42.31 11.17
N LEU A 193 44.60 43.48 11.74
CA LEU A 193 43.23 43.95 11.90
C LEU A 193 42.54 44.19 10.55
N LYS A 194 43.27 44.70 9.55
CA LYS A 194 42.77 44.86 8.18
C LYS A 194 42.46 43.51 7.54
N TRP A 195 43.35 42.53 7.71
CA TRP A 195 43.11 41.16 7.25
C TRP A 195 41.87 40.52 7.90
N LEU A 196 41.67 40.71 9.22
CA LEU A 196 40.45 40.27 9.90
C LEU A 196 39.19 40.95 9.36
N GLY A 197 39.26 42.24 9.02
CA GLY A 197 38.17 42.96 8.35
C GLY A 197 37.80 42.31 7.02
N THR A 198 38.81 42.02 6.17
CA THR A 198 38.59 41.30 4.92
C THR A 198 37.98 39.91 5.14
N LYS A 199 38.43 39.18 6.17
CA LYS A 199 37.83 37.90 6.55
C LYS A 199 36.37 38.02 7.02
N ALA A 200 36.02 39.10 7.71
CA ALA A 200 34.63 39.36 8.04
C ALA A 200 33.79 39.60 6.80
N ASP A 201 34.30 40.37 5.84
CA ASP A 201 33.59 40.71 4.59
C ASP A 201 33.42 39.49 3.67
N GLU A 202 34.38 38.55 3.66
CA GLU A 202 34.25 37.25 2.99
C GLU A 202 33.09 36.40 3.54
N HIS A 203 32.80 36.52 4.84
CA HIS A 203 31.73 35.77 5.51
C HIS A 203 30.41 36.55 5.59
N ASP A 204 30.39 37.82 5.25
CA ASP A 204 29.18 38.63 5.35
C ASP A 204 28.35 38.48 4.07
N PRO A 205 27.20 37.78 4.09
CA PRO A 205 26.38 37.61 2.89
C PRO A 205 25.90 38.94 2.30
N THR A 206 25.90 40.03 3.08
CA THR A 206 25.45 41.35 2.61
C THR A 206 26.47 42.07 1.72
N THR A 207 27.74 41.63 1.69
CA THR A 207 28.79 42.25 0.85
C THR A 207 28.69 41.83 -0.61
N ASN A 208 28.07 40.68 -0.91
CA ASN A 208 27.87 40.20 -2.27
C ASN A 208 26.46 39.62 -2.48
N LEU A 209 25.46 40.51 -2.50
CA LEU A 209 24.05 40.14 -2.69
C LEU A 209 23.78 39.40 -4.02
N CYS A 210 24.57 39.66 -5.06
CA CYS A 210 24.41 39.01 -6.37
C CYS A 210 24.72 37.51 -6.35
N ALA A 211 25.44 37.03 -5.34
CA ALA A 211 25.76 35.61 -5.16
C ALA A 211 24.71 34.86 -4.30
N LEU A 212 23.71 35.56 -3.77
CA LEU A 212 22.68 34.96 -2.91
C LEU A 212 21.48 34.46 -3.74
N ASP A 213 20.90 33.35 -3.30
CA ASP A 213 19.65 32.82 -3.82
C ASP A 213 18.50 33.26 -2.90
N PHE A 214 17.61 34.09 -3.45
CA PHE A 214 16.45 34.67 -2.77
C PHE A 214 15.15 33.92 -3.04
N THR A 215 15.20 32.69 -3.55
CA THR A 215 13.99 31.87 -3.69
C THR A 215 13.35 31.62 -2.33
N VAL A 216 12.02 31.69 -2.30
CA VAL A 216 11.20 31.60 -1.08
C VAL A 216 10.43 30.27 -1.02
N PRO A 217 10.02 29.84 0.19
CA PRO A 217 9.10 28.73 0.33
C PRO A 217 7.80 28.97 -0.44
N LEU A 218 7.27 27.90 -1.02
CA LEU A 218 6.06 27.90 -1.82
C LEU A 218 4.89 27.34 -1.02
N ASP A 219 3.69 27.88 -1.27
CA ASP A 219 2.47 27.24 -0.79
C ASP A 219 2.26 25.91 -1.51
N ILE A 220 2.20 24.83 -0.73
CA ILE A 220 2.20 23.46 -1.25
C ILE A 220 0.97 23.21 -2.12
N LYS A 221 -0.20 23.67 -1.67
CA LYS A 221 -1.46 23.44 -2.39
C LYS A 221 -1.45 24.14 -3.74
N SER A 222 -1.10 25.42 -3.75
CA SER A 222 -1.05 26.24 -4.95
C SER A 222 -0.03 25.69 -5.94
N ARG A 223 1.18 25.37 -5.46
CA ARG A 223 2.24 24.87 -6.34
C ARG A 223 1.93 23.50 -6.93
N VAL A 224 1.36 22.57 -6.16
CA VAL A 224 0.95 21.26 -6.68
C VAL A 224 -0.12 21.41 -7.76
N LYS A 225 -1.09 22.31 -7.58
CA LYS A 225 -2.11 22.59 -8.61
C LYS A 225 -1.50 23.19 -9.88
N GLU A 226 -0.54 24.10 -9.74
CA GLU A 226 0.21 24.65 -10.88
C GLU A 226 0.99 23.56 -11.62
N MET A 227 1.72 22.69 -10.90
CA MET A 227 2.48 21.59 -11.52
C MET A 227 1.59 20.62 -12.31
N ILE A 228 0.36 20.39 -11.85
CA ILE A 228 -0.64 19.58 -12.57
C ILE A 228 -1.12 20.31 -13.84
N ALA A 229 -1.27 21.64 -13.78
CA ALA A 229 -1.68 22.45 -14.92
C ALA A 229 -0.56 22.64 -15.96
N GLU A 230 0.70 22.65 -15.53
CA GLU A 230 1.90 22.77 -16.38
C GLU A 230 2.13 21.52 -17.25
N ASP A 231 1.79 20.32 -16.73
CA ASP A 231 1.93 19.05 -17.45
C ASP A 231 0.65 18.18 -17.32
N PRO A 232 -0.40 18.51 -18.10
CA PRO A 232 -1.66 17.79 -18.05
C PRO A 232 -1.55 16.37 -18.65
N GLU A 233 -0.58 16.11 -19.52
CA GLU A 233 -0.36 14.77 -20.08
C GLU A 233 0.14 13.80 -18.98
N GLN A 234 1.06 14.26 -18.12
CA GLN A 234 1.61 13.45 -17.06
C GLN A 234 0.71 13.36 -15.83
N TYR A 235 0.09 14.48 -15.45
CA TYR A 235 -0.58 14.66 -14.16
C TYR A 235 -2.08 14.92 -14.23
N GLY A 236 -2.68 15.04 -15.42
CA GLY A 236 -4.11 15.33 -15.58
C GLY A 236 -5.02 14.33 -14.87
N VAL A 237 -4.62 13.05 -14.77
CA VAL A 237 -5.33 12.00 -14.04
C VAL A 237 -5.50 12.28 -12.53
N LEU A 238 -4.70 13.18 -11.95
CA LEU A 238 -4.83 13.58 -10.55
C LEU A 238 -6.04 14.49 -10.30
N GLN A 239 -6.60 15.11 -11.35
CA GLN A 239 -7.81 15.94 -11.24
C GLN A 239 -9.05 15.11 -10.89
N GLU A 240 -8.99 13.78 -11.02
CA GLU A 240 -10.04 12.87 -10.58
C GLU A 240 -10.14 12.79 -9.04
N LEU A 241 -9.08 13.18 -8.32
CA LEU A 241 -9.08 13.25 -6.87
C LEU A 241 -9.66 14.59 -6.40
N ASP A 242 -10.25 14.59 -5.21
CA ASP A 242 -10.39 15.82 -4.43
C ASP A 242 -8.99 16.26 -4.00
N LEU A 243 -8.37 17.14 -4.78
CA LEU A 243 -6.99 17.57 -4.61
C LEU A 243 -6.76 18.24 -3.25
N ASP A 244 -7.68 19.08 -2.79
CA ASP A 244 -7.49 19.82 -1.54
C ASP A 244 -7.48 18.87 -0.34
N THR A 245 -8.46 17.98 -0.26
CA THR A 245 -8.54 16.96 0.79
C THR A 245 -7.38 15.97 0.69
N SER A 246 -7.01 15.56 -0.54
CA SER A 246 -5.94 14.58 -0.76
C SER A 246 -4.57 15.13 -0.37
N ILE A 247 -4.27 16.39 -0.71
CA ILE A 247 -3.02 17.06 -0.32
C ILE A 247 -2.93 17.16 1.20
N GLU A 248 -3.99 17.58 1.88
CA GLU A 248 -4.01 17.69 3.35
C GLU A 248 -3.80 16.34 4.04
N ASN A 249 -4.45 15.28 3.55
CA ASN A 249 -4.30 13.94 4.11
C ASN A 249 -2.87 13.42 3.91
N THR A 250 -2.27 13.63 2.74
CA THR A 250 -0.89 13.23 2.47
C THR A 250 0.10 14.01 3.35
N LEU A 251 -0.10 15.32 3.53
CA LEU A 251 0.74 16.13 4.43
C LEU A 251 0.65 15.64 5.88
N ARG A 252 -0.55 15.34 6.38
CA ARG A 252 -0.74 14.76 7.71
C ARG A 252 -0.04 13.41 7.86
N TRP A 253 -0.16 12.55 6.85
CA TRP A 253 0.53 11.25 6.83
C TRP A 253 2.05 11.43 6.85
N LEU A 254 2.61 12.25 5.97
CA LEU A 254 4.06 12.54 5.91
C LEU A 254 4.59 13.07 7.24
N ALA A 255 3.87 14.00 7.88
CA ALA A 255 4.21 14.51 9.21
C ALA A 255 4.25 13.40 10.27
N SER A 256 3.26 12.48 10.26
CA SER A 256 3.21 11.37 11.22
C SER A 256 4.37 10.37 11.04
N THR A 257 4.78 10.07 9.81
CA THR A 257 5.93 9.21 9.52
C THR A 257 7.27 9.82 9.95
N ARG A 258 7.44 11.14 9.81
CA ARG A 258 8.68 11.81 10.23
C ARG A 258 8.87 11.81 11.75
N VAL A 259 7.79 11.92 12.52
CA VAL A 259 7.83 11.87 14.00
C VAL A 259 8.22 10.48 14.51
N ASN A 260 7.83 9.42 13.81
CA ASN A 260 8.12 8.03 14.22
C ASN A 260 9.56 7.57 13.90
N HIS A 261 10.33 8.31 13.10
CA HIS A 261 11.73 8.01 12.77
C HIS A 261 12.75 8.77 13.63
N HIS A 262 12.32 9.40 14.73
CA HIS A 262 13.18 10.10 15.69
C HIS A 262 13.20 9.46 17.09
N TRP A 263 12.83 8.18 17.19
CA TRP A 263 12.90 7.36 18.41
C TRP A 263 13.73 6.09 18.17
#